data_AF-A0A351TJJ2-F1
#
_entry.id   AF-A0A351TJJ2-F1
#
_cell.length_a   1.000
_cell.length_b   1.000
_cell.length_c   1.000
_cell.angle_alpha   90.00
_cell.angle_beta   90.00
_cell.angle_gamma   90.00
#
_symmetry.space_group_name_H-M   'P 1'
#
loop_
_entity.id
_entity.type
_entity.pdbx_description
1 polymer ?
#
loop_
_entity_poly.entity_id
_entity_poly.type
_entity_poly.pdbx_seq_one_letter_code
_entity_poly.pdbx_strand_id
1 'polypeptide(L)' 'MKKTVIVNIYNFIRMSHVEPSVFIPDDFETVQNQITLIRQYGFPATYALKYDALMEPRYQELLKTCADIRDEIS' A
#
# COMPACT_ATOMS: atom_id res chain seq x y z
N MET A 1 -19.69 -27.66 -10.91
CA MET A 1 -18.33 -27.24 -10.48
C MET A 1 -18.44 -25.93 -9.71
N LYS A 2 -17.86 -25.80 -8.51
CA LYS A 2 -17.78 -24.51 -7.82
C LYS A 2 -16.79 -23.62 -8.59
N LYS A 3 -17.20 -22.40 -8.94
CA LYS A 3 -16.34 -21.42 -9.60
C LYS A 3 -15.34 -20.89 -8.56
N THR A 4 -14.05 -21.10 -8.78
CA THR A 4 -13.01 -20.48 -7.97
C THR A 4 -12.97 -18.99 -8.28
N VAL A 5 -13.14 -18.15 -7.26
CA VAL A 5 -13.01 -16.70 -7.36
C VAL A 5 -11.64 -16.34 -6.83
N ILE A 6 -10.84 -15.65 -7.65
CA ILE A 6 -9.52 -15.16 -7.30
C ILE A 6 -9.63 -13.65 -7.14
N VAL A 7 -9.10 -13.12 -6.04
CA VAL A 7 -9.06 -11.69 -5.74
C VAL A 7 -7.60 -11.31 -5.52
N ASN A 8 -7.17 -10.21 -6.11
CA ASN A 8 -5.87 -9.60 -5.85
C ASN A 8 -6.12 -8.18 -5.31
N ILE A 9 -5.55 -7.88 -4.14
CA ILE A 9 -5.60 -6.56 -3.52
C ILE A 9 -4.28 -5.88 -3.84
N TYR A 10 -4.33 -4.88 -4.73
CA TYR A 10 -3.16 -4.20 -5.25
C TYR A 10 -3.23 -2.72 -4.91
N ASN A 11 -2.26 -2.24 -4.12
CA ASN A 11 -2.15 -0.87 -3.67
C ASN A 11 -1.03 -0.18 -4.42
N PHE A 12 -1.38 0.72 -5.35
CA PHE A 12 -0.40 1.58 -6.00
C PHE A 12 -0.20 2.85 -5.18
N ILE A 13 0.99 2.99 -4.58
CA ILE A 13 1.34 4.07 -3.68
C ILE A 13 2.21 5.08 -4.42
N ARG A 14 1.79 6.32 -4.39
CA ARG A 14 2.54 7.48 -4.90
C ARG A 14 2.38 8.64 -3.92
N MET A 15 3.27 9.61 -4.02
CA MET A 15 3.01 10.96 -3.49
C MET A 15 1.96 11.66 -4.40
N SER A 16 1.88 13.00 -4.39
CA SER A 16 0.87 13.71 -5.18
C SER A 16 0.95 13.41 -6.68
N HIS A 17 -0.18 13.54 -7.40
CA HIS A 17 -0.18 13.41 -8.86
C HIS A 17 0.48 14.60 -9.59
N VAL A 18 0.63 15.75 -8.91
CA VAL A 18 1.17 16.98 -9.49
C VAL A 18 2.69 16.93 -9.47
N GLU A 19 3.34 17.53 -10.47
CA GLU A 19 4.80 17.62 -10.54
C GLU A 19 5.23 19.06 -10.25
N PRO A 20 6.19 19.31 -9.32
CA PRO A 20 6.91 18.31 -8.55
C PRO A 20 6.04 17.64 -7.48
N SER A 21 6.26 16.34 -7.29
CA SER A 21 5.51 15.53 -6.33
C SER A 21 5.64 16.05 -4.90
N VAL A 22 4.52 16.19 -4.19
CA VAL A 22 4.45 16.64 -2.80
C VAL A 22 3.80 15.59 -1.91
N PHE A 23 4.16 15.61 -0.63
CA PHE A 23 3.54 14.74 0.35
C PHE A 23 2.15 15.27 0.71
N ILE A 24 1.14 14.40 0.63
CA ILE A 24 -0.24 14.69 1.01
C ILE A 24 -0.59 13.81 2.22
N PRO A 25 -0.84 14.41 3.40
CA PRO A 25 -1.18 13.65 4.61
C PRO A 25 -2.36 12.70 4.42
N ASP A 26 -3.42 13.16 3.76
CA ASP A 26 -4.64 12.38 3.54
C ASP A 26 -4.39 11.14 2.65
N ASP A 27 -3.50 11.25 1.66
CA ASP A 27 -3.08 10.11 0.81
C ASP A 27 -2.29 9.09 1.63
N PHE A 28 -1.41 9.55 2.50
CA PHE A 28 -0.66 8.69 3.41
C PHE A 28 -1.59 7.97 4.42
N GLU A 29 -2.51 8.70 5.03
CA GLU A 29 -3.51 8.15 5.96
C GLU A 29 -4.39 7.11 5.26
N THR A 30 -4.78 7.37 4.00
CA THR A 30 -5.54 6.41 3.19
C THR A 30 -4.81 5.09 3.04
N VAL A 31 -3.51 5.10 2.75
CA VAL A 31 -2.69 3.89 2.65
C VAL A 31 -2.61 3.17 4.00
N GLN A 32 -2.39 3.89 5.10
CA GLN A 32 -2.35 3.31 6.44
C GLN A 32 -3.68 2.63 6.82
N ASN A 33 -4.80 3.29 6.53
CA ASN A 33 -6.13 2.75 6.79
C ASN A 33 -6.42 1.52 5.92
N GLN A 34 -6.00 1.51 4.65
CA GLN A 34 -6.11 0.32 3.79
C GLN A 34 -5.32 -0.86 4.34
N ILE A 35 -4.07 -0.65 4.77
CA ILE A 35 -3.27 -1.72 5.41
C ILE A 35 -3.99 -2.25 6.65
N THR A 36 -4.54 -1.36 7.49
CA THR A 36 -5.30 -1.73 8.69
C THR A 36 -6.49 -2.63 8.35
N LEU A 37 -7.28 -2.29 7.32
CA LEU A 37 -8.39 -3.08 6.83
C LEU A 37 -7.93 -4.45 6.30
N ILE A 38 -6.87 -4.48 5.49
CA ILE A 38 -6.33 -5.72 4.94
C ILE A 38 -5.89 -6.67 6.07
N ARG A 39 -5.23 -6.13 7.10
CA ARG A 39 -4.84 -6.88 8.31
C ARG A 39 -6.04 -7.38 9.10
N GLN A 40 -7.03 -6.53 9.33
CA GLN A 40 -8.26 -6.89 10.06
C GLN A 40 -8.97 -8.11 9.45
N TYR A 41 -8.99 -8.22 8.12
CA TYR A 41 -9.62 -9.34 7.42
C TYR A 41 -8.65 -10.47 7.01
N GLY A 42 -7.36 -10.36 7.36
CA GLY A 42 -6.37 -11.42 7.17
C GLY A 42 -5.95 -11.70 5.72
N PHE A 43 -6.18 -10.75 4.81
CA PHE A 43 -5.83 -10.89 3.40
C PHE A 43 -4.35 -10.52 3.12
N PRO A 44 -3.72 -11.16 2.12
CA PRO A 44 -2.47 -10.67 1.54
C PRO A 44 -2.74 -9.51 0.57
N ALA A 45 -1.75 -8.65 0.37
CA ALA A 45 -1.79 -7.57 -0.61
C ALA A 45 -0.43 -7.32 -1.25
N THR A 46 -0.44 -6.68 -2.41
CA THR A 46 0.76 -6.16 -3.08
C THR A 46 0.80 -4.64 -2.92
N TYR A 47 1.94 -4.09 -2.50
CA TYR A 47 2.20 -2.65 -2.42
C TYR A 47 3.23 -2.28 -3.48
N ALA A 48 2.78 -1.54 -4.48
CA ALA A 48 3.62 -1.06 -5.56
C ALA A 48 3.93 0.42 -5.40
N LEU A 49 5.20 0.75 -5.18
CA LEU A 49 5.61 2.12 -4.90
C LEU A 49 6.12 2.81 -6.17
N LYS A 50 5.56 3.98 -6.50
CA LYS A 50 6.23 4.91 -7.41
C LYS A 50 7.51 5.41 -6.72
N TYR A 51 8.52 5.77 -7.52
CA TYR A 51 9.82 6.25 -7.05
C TYR A 51 9.73 7.33 -5.96
N ASP A 52 8.80 8.27 -6.05
CA ASP A 52 8.63 9.33 -5.06
C ASP A 52 8.20 8.79 -3.68
N ALA A 53 7.18 7.93 -3.63
CA ALA A 53 6.77 7.24 -2.43
C ALA A 53 7.84 6.28 -1.89
N LEU A 54 8.58 5.60 -2.77
CA LEU A 54 9.69 4.74 -2.39
C LEU A 54 10.80 5.52 -1.67
N MET A 55 11.08 6.73 -2.11
CA MET A 55 12.12 7.59 -1.54
C MET A 55 11.66 8.35 -0.29
N GLU A 56 10.36 8.36 0.02
CA GLU A 56 9.79 9.06 1.16
C GLU A 56 9.87 8.20 2.45
N PRO A 57 10.64 8.63 3.47
CA PRO A 57 10.87 7.84 4.69
C PRO A 57 9.59 7.41 5.42
N ARG A 58 8.52 8.20 5.37
CA ARG A 58 7.24 7.87 6.02
C ARG A 58 6.58 6.63 5.43
N TYR A 59 6.59 6.48 4.11
CA TYR A 59 6.06 5.27 3.46
C TYR A 59 6.96 4.05 3.72
N GLN A 60 8.28 4.24 3.75
CA GLN A 60 9.21 3.17 4.09
C GLN A 60 8.96 2.63 5.51
N GLU A 61 8.78 3.52 6.48
CA GLU A 61 8.51 3.13 7.86
C GLU A 61 7.14 2.44 7.97
N LEU A 62 6.10 3.02 7.35
CA LEU A 62 4.75 2.44 7.35
C LEU A 62 4.76 0.97 6.88
N LEU A 63 5.40 0.67 5.75
CA LEU A 63 5.43 -0.69 5.22
C LEU A 63 6.31 -1.61 6.06
N LYS A 64 7.44 -1.14 6.60
CA LYS A 64 8.27 -1.95 7.51
C LYS A 64 7.54 -2.34 8.79
N THR A 65 6.71 -1.44 9.33
CA THR A 65 5.98 -1.69 10.57
C THR A 65 4.71 -2.51 10.36
N CYS A 66 4.00 -2.30 9.24
CA CYS A 66 2.62 -2.78 9.08
C CYS A 66 2.44 -3.88 8.01
N ALA A 67 3.41 -4.11 7.13
CA ALA A 67 3.31 -5.19 6.14
C ALA A 67 3.40 -6.57 6.81
N ASP A 68 2.65 -7.53 6.27
CA ASP A 68 2.68 -8.94 6.68
C ASP A 68 3.68 -9.71 5.82
N ILE A 69 4.19 -10.84 6.32
CA ILE A 69 5.13 -11.68 5.57
C ILE A 69 4.54 -12.25 4.26
N ARG A 70 3.21 -12.29 4.13
CA ARG A 70 2.50 -12.73 2.92
C ARG A 70 2.31 -11.62 1.89
N ASP A 71 2.68 -10.38 2.23
CA ASP A 71 2.57 -9.26 1.30
C ASP A 71 3.76 -9.21 0.34
N GLU A 72 3.50 -8.65 -0.83
CA GLU A 72 4.52 -8.29 -1.80
C GLU A 72 4.78 -6.79 -1.71
N ILE A 73 6.06 -6.41 -1.77
CA ILE A 73 6.49 -5.00 -1.89
C ILE A 73 7.32 -4.90 -3.17
N SER A 74 6.87 -4.07 -4.12
CA SER A 74 7.47 -3.90 -5.45
C SER A 74 7.80 -2.46 -5.78
#